data_AF-A0A3C1X7N6-F1
#
_entry.id   AF-A0A3C1X7N6-F1
#
_cell.length_a   1.000
_cell.length_b   1.000
_cell.length_c   1.000
_cell.angle_alpha   90.00
_cell.angle_beta   90.00
_cell.angle_gamma   90.00
#
_symmetry.space_group_name_H-M   'P 1'
#
loop_
_entity.id
_entity.type
_entity.pdbx_description
1 polymer ?
#
loop_
_entity_poly.entity_id
_entity_poly.type
_entity_poly.pdbx_seq_one_letter_code
_entity_poly.pdbx_strand_id
1 'polypeptide(L)'
;MQGVGELARFQGIHGAPEGGAVWRAAVRLRESGWLQPAETIVLFNTGAAVKYNHLLTCDDAVRLDHTDPEALVRLESSLSGTDFL
;
A
#
# COMPACT_ATOMS: atom_id res chain seq x y z
N MET A 1 -1.86 -7.11 7.29
CA MET A 1 -2.00 -5.97 6.36
C MET A 1 -0.69 -5.53 5.71
N GLN A 2 0.50 -5.92 6.20
CA GLN A 2 1.80 -5.57 5.60
C GLN A 2 1.84 -5.70 4.07
N GLY A 3 1.43 -6.86 3.51
CA GLY A 3 1.47 -7.06 2.06
C GLY A 3 0.59 -6.11 1.26
N VAL A 4 -0.58 -5.75 1.79
CA VAL A 4 -1.44 -4.72 1.16
C VAL A 4 -0.74 -3.37 1.17
N GLY A 5 -0.11 -3.01 2.30
CA GLY A 5 0.65 -1.77 2.43
C GLY A 5 1.84 -1.69 1.48
N GLU A 6 2.59 -2.78 1.30
CA GLU A 6 3.71 -2.83 0.35
C GLU A 6 3.24 -2.69 -1.11
N LEU A 7 2.18 -3.41 -1.50
CA LEU A 7 1.59 -3.28 -2.84
C LEU A 7 1.12 -1.85 -3.11
N ALA A 8 0.47 -1.21 -2.14
CA ALA A 8 0.03 0.18 -2.27
C ALA A 8 1.22 1.14 -2.38
N ARG A 9 2.19 1.03 -1.46
CA ARG A 9 3.33 1.96 -1.37
C ARG A 9 4.29 1.85 -2.55
N PHE A 10 4.62 0.63 -2.97
CA PHE A 10 5.69 0.41 -3.96
C PHE A 10 5.18 0.17 -5.37
N GLN A 11 3.92 -0.26 -5.55
CA GLN A 11 3.36 -0.59 -6.85
C GLN A 11 2.11 0.25 -7.20
N GLY A 12 1.61 1.07 -6.28
CA GLY A 12 0.38 1.83 -6.47
C GLY A 12 -0.88 0.94 -6.51
N ILE A 13 -0.80 -0.30 -6.04
CA ILE A 13 -1.91 -1.27 -6.09
C ILE A 13 -2.63 -1.30 -4.75
N HIS A 14 -3.82 -0.70 -4.71
CA HIS A 14 -4.68 -0.75 -3.53
C HIS A 14 -5.54 -2.04 -3.52
N GLY A 15 -4.87 -3.17 -3.30
CA GLY A 15 -5.45 -4.53 -3.39
C GLY A 15 -6.18 -5.01 -2.14
N ALA A 16 -6.95 -6.09 -2.26
CA ALA A 16 -7.63 -6.73 -1.14
C ALA A 16 -6.63 -7.45 -0.19
N PRO A 17 -7.03 -7.77 1.07
CA PRO A 17 -6.21 -8.55 2.00
C PRO A 17 -5.66 -9.85 1.40
N GLU A 18 -6.46 -10.55 0.60
CA GLU A 18 -6.09 -11.77 -0.12
C GLU A 18 -4.94 -11.52 -1.12
N GLY A 19 -4.99 -10.40 -1.85
CA GLY A 19 -3.90 -9.98 -2.73
C GLY A 19 -2.60 -9.70 -1.96
N GLY A 20 -2.70 -9.01 -0.82
CA GLY A 20 -1.56 -8.81 0.08
C GLY A 20 -1.01 -10.10 0.68
N ALA A 21 -1.88 -11.08 0.97
CA ALA A 21 -1.46 -12.39 1.47
C ALA A 21 -0.67 -13.18 0.41
N VAL A 22 -1.17 -13.23 -0.82
CA VAL A 22 -0.50 -13.90 -1.94
C VAL A 22 0.82 -13.22 -2.28
N TRP A 23 0.89 -11.88 -2.21
CA TRP A 23 2.17 -11.14 -2.33
C TRP A 23 3.20 -11.59 -1.29
N ARG A 24 2.85 -11.62 0.00
CA ARG A 24 3.78 -12.06 1.05
C ARG A 24 4.13 -13.54 0.95
N ALA A 25 3.25 -14.38 0.42
CA ALA A 25 3.57 -15.76 0.11
C ALA A 25 4.60 -15.86 -1.03
N ALA A 26 4.42 -15.08 -2.11
CA ALA A 26 5.38 -15.04 -3.22
C ALA A 26 6.76 -14.56 -2.76
N VAL A 27 6.84 -13.54 -1.90
CA VAL A 27 8.12 -13.10 -1.30
C VAL A 27 8.81 -14.25 -0.57
N ARG A 28 8.10 -14.96 0.31
CA ARG A 28 8.68 -16.11 1.05
C ARG A 28 9.12 -17.24 0.13
N LEU A 29 8.32 -17.56 -0.89
CA LEU A 29 8.64 -18.61 -1.86
C LEU A 29 9.82 -18.22 -2.75
N ARG A 30 10.02 -16.92 -3.00
CA ARG A 30 11.21 -16.41 -3.70
C ARG A 30 12.45 -16.50 -2.81
N GLU A 31 12.34 -16.11 -1.54
CA GLU A 31 13.42 -16.18 -0.55
C GLU A 31 13.86 -17.62 -0.28
N SER A 32 12.94 -18.58 -0.28
CA SER A 32 13.25 -20.00 -0.12
C SER A 32 13.84 -20.65 -1.38
N GLY A 33 13.87 -19.94 -2.50
CA GLY A 33 14.29 -20.48 -3.79
C GLY A 33 13.29 -21.44 -4.43
N TRP A 34 12.02 -21.45 -4.00
CA TRP A 34 10.97 -22.19 -4.71
C TRP A 34 10.58 -21.48 -6.01
N LEU A 35 10.40 -20.15 -5.96
CA LEU A 35 10.24 -19.30 -7.14
C LEU A 35 11.61 -18.85 -7.67
N GLN A 36 11.85 -19.04 -8.97
CA GLN A 36 13.07 -18.63 -9.64
C GLN A 36 12.93 -17.23 -10.24
N PRO A 37 14.03 -16.43 -10.31
CA PRO A 37 13.96 -15.05 -10.81
C PRO A 37 13.61 -14.93 -12.30
N ALA A 38 13.78 -16.00 -13.09
CA ALA A 38 13.47 -16.01 -14.52
C ALA A 38 12.04 -16.52 -14.83
N GLU A 39 11.26 -16.90 -13.81
CA GLU A 39 9.88 -17.37 -13.99
C GLU A 39 8.92 -16.18 -14.15
N THR A 40 7.87 -16.39 -14.93
CA THR A 40 6.72 -15.47 -14.97
C THR A 40 5.65 -15.99 -14.03
N ILE A 41 5.26 -15.16 -13.06
CA ILE A 41 4.35 -15.55 -11.98
C ILE A 41 3.15 -14.61 -12.00
N VAL A 42 1.95 -15.18 -11.95
CA VAL A 42 0.70 -14.42 -11.85
C VAL A 42 0.17 -14.53 -10.43
N LEU A 43 0.04 -13.38 -9.76
CA LEU A 43 -0.58 -13.29 -8.43
C LEU A 43 -2.01 -12.79 -8.58
N PHE A 44 -2.97 -13.57 -8.09
CA PHE A 44 -4.39 -13.19 -8.16
C PHE A 44 -4.77 -12.30 -6.99
N ASN A 45 -5.04 -11.02 -7.29
CA ASN A 45 -5.73 -10.12 -6.38
C ASN A 45 -7.24 -10.22 -6.63
N THR A 46 -7.99 -10.77 -5.67
CA THR A 46 -9.42 -11.11 -5.83
C THR A 46 -10.37 -9.92 -5.67
N GLY A 47 -9.86 -8.75 -5.28
CA GLY A 47 -10.67 -7.56 -5.09
C GLY A 47 -9.86 -6.28 -4.84
N ALA A 48 -10.55 -5.20 -4.51
CA ALA A 48 -9.93 -3.93 -4.18
C ALA A 48 -10.04 -3.64 -2.68
N ALA A 49 -9.05 -2.89 -2.15
CA ALA A 49 -8.96 -2.55 -0.73
C ALA A 49 -10.16 -1.73 -0.22
N VAL A 50 -10.88 -1.05 -1.10
CA VAL A 50 -12.05 -0.19 -0.78
C VAL A 50 -13.13 -0.91 0.05
N LYS A 51 -13.26 -2.24 -0.09
CA LYS A 51 -14.20 -3.04 0.70
C LYS A 51 -13.76 -3.23 2.16
N TYR A 52 -12.51 -2.90 2.46
CA TYR A 52 -11.81 -3.22 3.70
C TYR A 52 -11.27 -1.95 4.39
N ASN A 53 -11.85 -0.78 4.12
CA ASN A 53 -11.39 0.49 4.70
C ASN A 53 -11.30 0.47 6.24
N HIS A 54 -12.13 -0.33 6.91
CA HIS A 54 -12.10 -0.52 8.37
C HIS A 54 -10.90 -1.33 8.88
N LEU A 55 -10.16 -2.01 7.99
CA LEU A 55 -8.95 -2.78 8.30
C LEU A 55 -7.66 -2.04 7.91
N LEU A 56 -7.78 -0.91 7.22
CA LEU A 56 -6.65 -0.13 6.71
C LEU A 56 -6.46 1.08 7.61
N THR A 57 -5.23 1.27 8.08
CA THR A 57 -4.84 2.49 8.77
C THR A 57 -4.05 3.39 7.82
N CYS A 58 -4.27 4.68 7.94
CA CYS A 58 -3.57 5.72 7.20
C CYS A 58 -3.06 6.72 8.24
N ASP A 59 -2.32 6.21 9.22
CA ASP A 59 -1.92 6.98 10.41
C ASP A 59 -0.96 8.12 10.03
N ASP A 60 -0.14 7.90 9.01
CA ASP A 60 0.81 8.89 8.48
C ASP A 60 0.19 9.80 7.39
N ALA A 61 -1.06 9.57 7.00
CA ALA A 61 -1.69 10.36 5.94
C ALA A 61 -2.10 11.74 6.44
N VAL A 62 -1.82 12.76 5.63
CA VAL A 62 -2.27 14.13 5.89
C VAL A 62 -3.80 14.14 5.87
N ARG A 63 -4.40 14.42 7.03
CA ARG A 63 -5.85 14.57 7.15
C ARG A 63 -6.27 15.98 6.72
N LEU A 64 -6.95 16.07 5.58
CA LEU A 64 -7.56 17.30 5.11
C LEU A 64 -8.98 17.39 5.64
N ASP A 65 -9.24 18.42 6.45
CA ASP A 65 -10.59 18.81 6.87
C ASP A 65 -10.99 20.07 6.12
N HIS A 66 -11.95 19.95 5.20
CA HIS A 66 -12.42 21.07 4.39
C HIS A 66 -13.07 22.21 5.21
N THR A 67 -13.42 21.96 6.48
CA THR A 67 -13.96 22.98 7.39
C THR A 67 -12.89 23.70 8.19
N ASP A 68 -11.66 23.18 8.17
CA ASP A 68 -10.53 23.80 8.84
C ASP A 68 -9.87 24.82 7.91
N PRO A 69 -9.86 26.12 8.27
CA PRO A 69 -9.28 27.17 7.43
C PRO A 69 -7.78 26.98 7.18
N GLU A 70 -7.08 26.23 8.04
CA GLU A 70 -5.64 25.97 7.94
C GLU A 70 -5.31 24.67 7.20
N ALA A 71 -6.31 23.95 6.65
CA ALA A 71 -6.10 22.65 6.01
C ALA A 71 -5.13 22.72 4.81
N LEU A 72 -5.20 23.79 4.01
CA LEU A 72 -4.32 23.99 2.86
C LEU A 72 -2.88 24.31 3.29
N VAL A 73 -2.70 25.13 4.33
CA VAL A 73 -1.37 25.46 4.88
C VAL A 73 -0.67 24.20 5.41
N ARG A 74 -1.42 23.30 6.08
CA ARG A 74 -0.87 22.01 6.54
C ARG A 74 -0.53 21.07 5.38
N LEU A 75 -1.30 21.09 4.30
CA LEU A 75 -0.98 20.33 3.09
C LEU A 75 0.32 20.85 2.44
N GLU A 76 0.45 22.17 2.27
CA GLU A 76 1.66 22.76 1.69
C GLU A 76 2.89 22.43 2.55
N SER A 77 2.76 22.50 3.88
CA SER A 77 3.83 22.15 4.81
C SER A 77 4.26 20.68 4.68
N SER A 78 3.32 19.75 4.50
CA SER A 78 3.65 18.32 4.39
C SER A 78 4.34 17.97 3.06
N LEU A 79 4.04 18.71 1.99
CA LEU A 79 4.67 18.53 0.67
C LEU A 79 6.10 19.09 0.61
N SER A 80 6.45 20.02 1.50
CA SER A 80 7.78 20.62 1.59
C SER A 80 8.82 19.76 2.34
N GLY A 81 8.38 18.69 3.00
CA GLY A 81 9.24 17.71 3.64
C GLY A 81 9.93 16.82 2.60
N THR A 82 11.25 16.64 2.75
CA THR A 82 12.13 15.87 1.83
C THR A 82 11.82 14.36 1.69
N ASP A 83 10.76 13.86 2.32
CA ASP A 83 10.47 12.41 2.45
C ASP A 83 9.73 11.79 1.25
N PHE A 84 9.56 12.54 0.16
CA PHE A 84 8.95 12.07 -1.09
C PHE A 84 9.96 11.55 -2.14
N LEU A 85 11.26 11.54 -1.82
CA LEU A 85 12.35 10.98 -2.64
C LEU A 85 13.16 9.95 -1.84
#